data_AF-A0A4Y7TSD5-F1
#
_entry.id   AF-A0A4Y7TSD5-F1
#
_cell.length_a   1.000
_cell.length_b   1.000
_cell.length_c   1.000
_cell.angle_alpha   90.00
_cell.angle_beta   90.00
_cell.angle_gamma   90.00
#
_symmetry.space_group_name_H-M   'P 1'
#
loop_
_entity.id
_entity.type
_entity.pdbx_description
1 polymer ?
#
loop_
_entity_poly.entity_id
_entity_poly.type
_entity_poly.pdbx_seq_one_letter_code
_entity_poly.pdbx_strand_id
1 'polypeptide(L)'
;MADHPMSKSYLRLIGVPRYRNALQELTLPSDIMDALDKSPLAAHINLAAPPRLVKESEGSTVVTAHFDIWDTSTGARARCLHGKRVTVKPVLSFIRGTTPQVGVPICQKCWKWGHSTHVCRENHHCARCRQPHRTDEHRLRASCCQGQPKNDPPVPPTPATMLCPHKHRCLACRKEGHSVSDRKCEFWYARFDRKKIEALYAKVRVIQQCGRTASNIRTF
;
A
#
# COMPACT_ATOMS: atom_id res chain seq x y z
N MET A 1 9.06 19.57 -30.05
CA MET A 1 7.71 19.04 -29.77
C MET A 1 7.36 19.47 -28.36
N ALA A 2 6.36 20.35 -28.19
CA ALA A 2 6.01 20.89 -26.88
C ALA A 2 5.43 19.80 -25.98
N ASP A 3 6.00 19.63 -24.79
CA ASP A 3 5.53 18.71 -23.76
C ASP A 3 4.17 19.20 -23.27
N HIS A 4 3.09 18.58 -23.76
CA HIS A 4 1.74 18.97 -23.36
C HIS A 4 1.54 18.59 -21.88
N PRO A 5 0.84 19.38 -21.07
CA PRO A 5 0.52 18.98 -19.70
C PRO A 5 -0.28 17.67 -19.73
N MET A 6 0.38 16.58 -19.33
CA MET A 6 -0.22 15.25 -19.27
C MET A 6 -1.02 15.11 -17.99
N SER A 7 -2.32 14.89 -18.10
CA SER A 7 -3.18 14.51 -16.97
C SER A 7 -3.23 12.99 -16.82
N LYS A 8 -3.71 12.50 -15.67
CA LYS A 8 -3.97 11.07 -15.48
C LYS A 8 -5.44 10.76 -15.67
N SER A 9 -5.72 9.72 -16.45
CA SER A 9 -7.05 9.13 -16.55
C SER A 9 -7.07 7.76 -15.90
N TYR A 10 -8.20 7.43 -15.26
CA TYR A 10 -8.36 6.22 -14.45
C TYR A 10 -9.35 5.29 -15.12
N LEU A 11 -8.90 4.08 -15.42
CA LEU A 11 -9.67 3.08 -16.15
C LEU A 11 -9.68 1.75 -15.38
N ARG A 12 -10.63 0.89 -15.76
CA ARG A 12 -10.70 -0.48 -15.26
C ARG A 12 -11.13 -1.45 -16.35
N LEU A 13 -10.59 -2.66 -16.32
CA LEU A 13 -11.09 -3.82 -17.05
C LEU A 13 -12.03 -4.60 -16.15
N ILE A 14 -13.27 -4.77 -16.61
CA ILE A 14 -14.29 -5.58 -15.94
C ILE A 14 -14.35 -6.95 -16.59
N GLY A 15 -14.53 -8.00 -15.76
CA GLY A 15 -14.65 -9.38 -16.24
C GLY A 15 -13.30 -10.02 -16.53
N VAL A 16 -12.23 -9.60 -15.85
CA VAL A 16 -10.92 -10.25 -15.99
C VAL A 16 -10.97 -11.58 -15.23
N PRO A 17 -10.60 -12.71 -15.85
CA PRO A 17 -10.58 -13.99 -15.15
C PRO A 17 -9.56 -13.93 -14.02
N ARG A 18 -9.87 -14.50 -12.85
CA ARG A 18 -8.95 -14.59 -11.72
C ARG A 18 -7.84 -15.61 -11.95
N TYR A 19 -8.13 -16.65 -12.74
CA TYR A 19 -7.25 -17.79 -12.97
C TYR A 19 -6.81 -17.86 -14.44
N ARG A 20 -5.60 -18.35 -14.70
CA ARG A 20 -4.95 -18.53 -16.01
C ARG A 20 -5.40 -19.82 -16.70
N ASN A 21 -5.56 -20.89 -15.93
CA ASN A 21 -5.76 -22.23 -16.47
C ASN A 21 -6.56 -23.10 -15.49
N ALA A 22 -6.88 -24.32 -15.92
CA ALA A 22 -7.52 -25.34 -15.09
C ALA A 22 -6.70 -25.71 -13.83
N LEU A 23 -5.39 -25.43 -13.84
CA LEU A 23 -4.48 -25.58 -12.70
C LEU A 23 -4.58 -24.43 -11.68
N GLN A 24 -5.53 -23.50 -11.86
CA GLN A 24 -5.79 -22.38 -10.95
C GLN A 24 -4.61 -21.41 -10.73
N GLU A 25 -3.70 -21.28 -11.68
CA GLU A 25 -2.68 -20.22 -11.61
C GLU A 25 -3.33 -18.84 -11.64
N LEU A 26 -2.88 -17.90 -10.80
CA LEU A 26 -3.51 -16.58 -10.71
C LEU A 26 -3.17 -15.68 -11.91
N THR A 27 -4.13 -14.87 -12.33
CA THR A 27 -3.87 -13.72 -13.21
C THR A 27 -2.95 -12.75 -12.51
N LEU A 28 -1.87 -12.35 -13.20
CA LEU A 28 -0.91 -11.39 -12.70
C LEU A 28 -1.08 -10.04 -13.42
N PRO A 29 -0.61 -8.93 -12.82
CA PRO A 29 -0.55 -7.64 -13.51
C PRO A 29 0.17 -7.69 -14.87
N SER A 30 1.17 -8.55 -15.03
CA SER A 30 1.87 -8.76 -16.31
C SER A 30 0.94 -9.26 -17.40
N ASP A 31 0.00 -10.15 -17.08
CA ASP A 31 -0.98 -10.65 -18.06
C ASP A 31 -1.87 -9.53 -18.59
N ILE A 32 -2.15 -8.54 -17.73
CA ILE A 32 -2.94 -7.37 -18.11
C ILE A 32 -2.12 -6.45 -19.01
N MET A 33 -0.86 -6.18 -18.64
CA MET A 33 0.05 -5.38 -19.46
C MET A 33 0.20 -5.99 -20.86
N ASP A 34 0.49 -7.29 -20.94
CA ASP A 34 0.60 -8.01 -22.20
C ASP A 34 -0.69 -7.95 -23.04
N ALA A 35 -1.87 -8.08 -22.40
CA ALA A 35 -3.15 -8.01 -23.08
C ALA A 35 -3.45 -6.60 -23.62
N LEU A 36 -3.11 -5.56 -22.85
CA LEU A 36 -3.26 -4.17 -23.29
C LEU A 36 -2.32 -3.86 -24.45
N ASP A 37 -1.06 -4.29 -24.37
CA ASP A 37 -0.02 -4.05 -25.39
C ASP A 37 -0.31 -4.79 -26.70
N LYS A 38 -0.86 -6.01 -26.64
CA LYS A 38 -1.26 -6.78 -27.83
C LYS A 38 -2.61 -6.35 -28.40
N SER A 39 -3.34 -5.46 -27.71
CA SER A 39 -4.66 -5.03 -28.19
C SER A 39 -4.54 -4.04 -29.34
N PRO A 40 -5.55 -3.95 -30.23
CA PRO A 40 -5.64 -2.89 -31.23
C PRO A 40 -5.71 -1.47 -30.63
N LEU A 41 -5.84 -1.35 -29.31
CA LEU A 41 -5.97 -0.09 -28.58
C LEU A 41 -4.62 0.39 -28.01
N ALA A 42 -3.53 -0.37 -28.19
CA ALA A 42 -2.23 -0.09 -27.59
C ALA A 42 -1.73 1.35 -27.88
N ALA A 43 -2.01 1.88 -29.07
CA ALA A 43 -1.64 3.25 -29.45
C ALA A 43 -2.26 4.35 -28.54
N HIS A 44 -3.34 4.05 -27.84
CA HIS A 44 -4.00 4.96 -26.91
C HIS A 44 -3.67 4.67 -25.43
N ILE A 45 -2.87 3.64 -25.16
CA ILE A 45 -2.56 3.17 -23.81
C ILE A 45 -1.11 3.51 -23.49
N ASN A 46 -0.93 4.56 -22.67
CA ASN A 46 0.36 4.86 -22.05
C ASN A 46 0.21 4.68 -20.54
N LEU A 47 0.58 3.51 -20.01
CA LEU A 47 0.38 3.19 -18.60
C LEU A 47 1.21 4.10 -17.68
N ALA A 48 0.56 4.72 -16.70
CA ALA A 48 1.21 5.55 -15.70
C ALA A 48 1.77 4.73 -14.52
N ALA A 49 1.29 3.50 -14.35
CA ALA A 49 1.76 2.53 -13.36
C ALA A 49 1.29 1.12 -13.75
N PRO A 50 1.92 0.05 -13.21
CA PRO A 50 1.44 -1.31 -13.40
C PRO A 50 -0.03 -1.48 -12.96
N PRO A 51 -0.85 -2.26 -13.70
CA PRO A 51 -2.23 -2.54 -13.34
C PRO A 51 -2.38 -3.21 -11.98
N ARG A 52 -3.50 -2.95 -11.32
CA ARG A 52 -3.83 -3.48 -9.98
C ARG A 52 -5.05 -4.38 -10.08
N LEU A 53 -4.93 -5.61 -9.61
CA LEU A 53 -6.04 -6.57 -9.61
C LEU A 53 -6.80 -6.50 -8.28
N VAL A 54 -8.10 -6.25 -8.36
CA VAL A 54 -9.00 -6.16 -7.20
C VAL A 54 -10.08 -7.24 -7.36
N LYS A 55 -10.26 -8.03 -6.31
CA LYS A 55 -11.30 -9.07 -6.27
C LYS A 55 -12.65 -8.40 -5.98
N GLU A 56 -13.70 -8.75 -6.72
CA GLU A 56 -15.05 -8.22 -6.50
C GLU A 56 -15.68 -8.75 -5.21
N SER A 57 -15.43 -10.03 -4.88
CA SER A 57 -15.89 -10.68 -3.65
C SER A 57 -15.03 -11.90 -3.34
N GLU A 58 -15.07 -12.42 -2.10
CA GLU A 58 -14.22 -13.56 -1.69
C GLU A 58 -14.50 -14.86 -2.46
N GLY A 59 -15.70 -15.02 -3.03
CA GLY A 59 -16.04 -16.17 -3.89
C GLY A 59 -15.83 -15.92 -5.39
N SER A 60 -15.49 -14.69 -5.80
CA SER A 60 -15.49 -14.34 -7.21
C SER A 60 -14.34 -14.98 -8.00
N THR A 61 -14.69 -15.61 -9.13
CA THR A 61 -13.77 -16.10 -10.16
C THR A 61 -13.33 -15.01 -11.13
N VAL A 62 -13.88 -13.79 -10.98
CA VAL A 62 -13.49 -12.61 -11.74
C VAL A 62 -12.87 -11.54 -10.84
N VAL A 63 -11.93 -10.80 -11.41
CA VAL A 63 -11.31 -9.63 -10.81
C VAL A 63 -11.53 -8.42 -11.70
N THR A 64 -11.45 -7.24 -11.12
CA THR A 64 -11.36 -5.98 -11.86
C THR A 64 -9.91 -5.54 -11.89
N ALA A 65 -9.38 -5.27 -13.08
CA ALA A 65 -8.03 -4.73 -13.23
C ALA A 65 -8.11 -3.21 -13.36
N HIS A 66 -7.67 -2.48 -12.34
CA HIS A 66 -7.55 -1.03 -12.39
C HIS A 66 -6.22 -0.62 -13.00
N PHE A 67 -6.24 0.33 -13.92
CA PHE A 67 -5.05 0.84 -14.55
C PHE A 67 -5.20 2.34 -14.83
N ASP A 68 -4.09 3.03 -14.70
CA ASP A 68 -4.03 4.48 -14.85
C ASP A 68 -3.22 4.75 -16.12
N ILE A 69 -3.68 5.65 -16.98
CA ILE A 69 -2.96 6.07 -18.18
C ILE A 69 -2.56 7.53 -18.10
N TRP A 70 -1.47 7.86 -18.76
CA TRP A 70 -1.18 9.23 -19.12
C TRP A 70 -2.04 9.68 -20.30
N ASP A 71 -2.79 10.74 -20.08
CA ASP A 71 -3.79 11.28 -21.00
C ASP A 71 -3.51 12.76 -21.31
N THR A 72 -4.17 13.22 -22.36
CA THR A 72 -4.37 14.64 -22.65
C THR A 72 -5.18 15.31 -21.53
N SER A 73 -5.00 16.61 -21.34
CA SER A 73 -5.77 17.42 -20.38
C SER A 73 -7.29 17.32 -20.56
N THR A 74 -7.77 16.97 -21.76
CA THR A 74 -9.19 16.79 -22.08
C THR A 74 -9.71 15.36 -21.91
N GLY A 75 -8.85 14.41 -21.51
CA GLY A 75 -9.22 13.00 -21.35
C GLY A 75 -9.52 12.26 -22.66
N ALA A 76 -8.94 12.70 -23.79
CA ALA A 76 -9.27 12.18 -25.12
C ALA A 76 -8.94 10.69 -25.24
N ARG A 77 -7.79 10.24 -24.71
CA ARG A 77 -7.39 8.82 -24.79
C ARG A 77 -8.35 7.94 -23.99
N ALA A 78 -8.70 8.35 -22.77
CA ALA A 78 -9.68 7.61 -21.97
C ALA A 78 -11.05 7.53 -22.65
N ARG A 79 -11.47 8.59 -23.34
CA ARG A 79 -12.73 8.58 -24.12
C ARG A 79 -12.68 7.59 -25.29
N CYS A 80 -11.55 7.50 -26.00
CA CYS A 80 -11.34 6.51 -27.06
C CYS A 80 -11.38 5.07 -26.54
N LEU A 81 -10.91 4.85 -25.31
CA LEU A 81 -10.86 3.53 -24.66
C LEU A 81 -12.17 3.13 -23.99
N HIS A 82 -12.99 4.08 -23.55
CA HIS A 82 -14.24 3.79 -22.83
C HIS A 82 -15.18 2.92 -23.66
N GLY A 83 -15.67 1.83 -23.06
CA GLY A 83 -16.60 0.90 -23.70
C GLY A 83 -15.95 -0.04 -24.72
N LYS A 84 -14.65 0.13 -25.01
CA LYS A 84 -13.89 -0.81 -25.83
C LYS A 84 -13.58 -2.08 -25.06
N ARG A 85 -13.12 -3.10 -25.78
CA ARG A 85 -12.88 -4.43 -25.23
C ARG A 85 -11.43 -4.82 -25.47
N VAL A 86 -10.86 -5.54 -24.52
CA VAL A 86 -9.54 -6.14 -24.61
C VAL A 86 -9.67 -7.61 -24.26
N THR A 87 -9.01 -8.44 -25.06
CA THR A 87 -8.95 -9.88 -24.83
C THR A 87 -7.85 -10.14 -23.81
N VAL A 88 -8.25 -10.43 -22.57
CA VAL A 88 -7.34 -10.84 -21.49
C VAL A 88 -7.40 -12.35 -21.40
N LYS A 89 -6.37 -13.01 -21.94
CA LYS A 89 -6.35 -14.48 -22.13
C LYS A 89 -7.52 -14.91 -23.04
N PRO A 90 -8.33 -15.97 -22.81
CA PRO A 90 -9.45 -16.25 -23.72
C PRO A 90 -10.72 -15.42 -23.39
N VAL A 91 -10.66 -14.47 -22.45
CA VAL A 91 -11.85 -13.73 -21.97
C VAL A 91 -11.86 -12.30 -22.49
N LEU A 92 -13.00 -11.90 -23.02
CA LEU A 92 -13.24 -10.53 -23.47
C LEU A 92 -13.62 -9.64 -22.28
N SER A 93 -12.75 -8.71 -21.92
CA SER A 93 -12.96 -7.77 -20.81
C SER A 93 -13.29 -6.37 -21.31
N PHE A 94 -14.15 -5.65 -20.59
CA PHE A 94 -14.60 -4.31 -20.97
C PHE A 94 -13.80 -3.22 -20.27
N ILE A 95 -13.33 -2.24 -21.04
CA ILE A 95 -12.74 -1.03 -20.49
C ILE A 95 -13.85 -0.07 -20.07
N ARG A 96 -13.79 0.39 -18.82
CA ARG A 96 -14.66 1.43 -18.28
C ARG A 96 -13.84 2.51 -17.60
N GLY A 97 -14.40 3.73 -17.61
CA GLY A 97 -13.94 4.79 -16.72
C GLY A 97 -14.14 4.42 -15.26
N THR A 98 -13.27 4.91 -14.40
CA THR A 98 -13.42 4.81 -12.94
C THR A 98 -12.91 6.09 -12.29
N THR A 99 -13.27 6.30 -11.03
CA THR A 99 -12.69 7.37 -10.22
C THR A 99 -11.25 7.01 -9.84
N PRO A 100 -10.39 8.00 -9.54
CA PRO A 100 -9.08 7.71 -8.97
C PRO A 100 -9.22 6.77 -7.78
N GLN A 101 -8.52 5.64 -7.81
CA GLN A 101 -8.40 4.79 -6.63
C GLN A 101 -7.42 5.44 -5.66
N VAL A 102 -7.87 6.51 -5.01
CA VAL A 102 -7.16 7.09 -3.89
C VAL A 102 -7.18 6.01 -2.80
N GLY A 103 -6.03 5.38 -2.60
CA GLY A 103 -5.88 4.42 -1.52
C GLY A 103 -6.26 5.06 -0.19
N VAL A 104 -6.60 4.22 0.77
CA VAL A 104 -6.71 4.60 2.18
C VAL A 104 -5.44 5.37 2.54
N PRO A 105 -5.53 6.62 3.00
CA PRO A 105 -4.33 7.41 3.29
C PRO A 105 -3.61 6.86 4.51
N ILE A 106 -2.29 6.97 4.51
CA ILE A 106 -1.46 6.77 5.70
C ILE A 106 -1.08 8.13 6.27
N CYS A 107 -1.45 8.35 7.53
CA CYS A 107 -1.12 9.58 8.25
C CYS A 107 0.38 9.63 8.57
N GLN A 108 1.06 10.72 8.20
CA GLN A 108 2.50 10.90 8.48
C GLN A 108 2.79 11.36 9.93
N LYS A 109 1.75 11.69 10.72
CA LYS A 109 1.87 12.00 12.15
C LYS A 109 1.88 10.74 13.00
N CYS A 110 0.85 9.91 12.87
CA CYS A 110 0.67 8.72 13.71
C CYS A 110 1.00 7.40 13.00
N TRP A 111 1.29 7.44 11.69
CA TRP A 111 1.61 6.28 10.85
C TRP A 111 0.52 5.22 10.78
N LYS A 112 -0.74 5.64 11.00
CA LYS A 112 -1.92 4.79 10.85
C LYS A 112 -2.56 5.01 9.48
N TRP A 113 -3.03 3.93 8.88
CA TRP A 113 -3.91 3.95 7.72
C TRP A 113 -5.31 4.40 8.14
N GLY A 114 -6.01 5.13 7.28
CA GLY A 114 -7.44 5.47 7.45
C GLY A 114 -7.75 6.96 7.41
N HIS A 115 -6.75 7.83 7.59
CA HIS A 115 -6.95 9.28 7.61
C HIS A 115 -5.71 10.02 7.09
N SER A 116 -5.91 11.23 6.59
CA SER A 116 -4.81 12.09 6.14
C SER A 116 -4.13 12.78 7.32
N THR A 117 -2.90 13.24 7.13
CA THR A 117 -2.13 13.99 8.14
C THR A 117 -2.85 15.26 8.59
N HIS A 118 -3.59 15.92 7.70
CA HIS A 118 -4.27 17.19 7.97
C HIS A 118 -5.41 17.07 8.98
N VAL A 119 -6.14 15.95 8.98
CA VAL A 119 -7.26 15.71 9.91
C VAL A 119 -6.82 14.99 11.19
N CYS A 120 -5.53 14.65 11.31
CA CYS A 120 -5.00 13.92 12.45
C CYS A 120 -4.83 14.83 13.67
N ARG A 121 -5.45 14.42 14.79
CA ARG A 121 -5.36 15.08 16.10
C ARG A 121 -4.26 14.52 17.00
N GLU A 122 -3.55 13.48 16.57
CA GLU A 122 -2.42 12.94 17.32
C GLU A 122 -1.14 13.76 17.11
N ASN A 123 -0.23 13.69 18.08
CA ASN A 123 1.11 14.24 17.95
C ASN A 123 1.93 13.51 16.88
N HIS A 124 2.99 14.16 16.41
CA HIS A 124 3.96 13.52 15.53
C HIS A 124 4.69 12.39 16.26
N HIS A 125 4.79 11.24 15.61
CA HIS A 125 5.54 10.09 16.08
C HIS A 125 6.62 9.73 15.06
N CYS A 126 7.74 9.26 15.57
CA CYS A 126 8.84 8.82 14.75
C CYS A 126 8.49 7.54 13.99
N ALA A 127 8.77 7.48 12.68
CA ALA A 127 8.51 6.31 11.85
C ALA A 127 9.32 5.07 12.31
N ARG A 128 10.44 5.30 13.02
CA ARG A 128 11.40 4.26 13.40
C ARG A 128 11.06 3.64 14.76
N CYS A 129 10.85 4.47 15.79
CA CYS A 129 10.66 4.03 17.17
C CYS A 129 9.30 4.41 17.79
N ARG A 130 8.44 5.14 17.05
CA ARG A 130 7.11 5.58 17.50
C ARG A 130 7.11 6.54 18.71
N GLN A 131 8.26 7.07 19.12
CA GLN A 131 8.31 8.08 20.17
C GLN A 131 7.89 9.46 19.64
N PRO A 132 7.49 10.40 20.52
CA PRO A 132 6.94 11.70 20.13
C PRO A 132 8.02 12.69 19.65
N HIS A 133 8.61 12.41 18.49
CA HIS A 133 9.56 13.27 17.77
C HIS A 133 9.48 12.97 16.28
N ARG A 134 10.06 13.83 15.44
CA ARG A 134 10.09 13.60 13.98
C ARG A 134 11.19 12.60 13.60
N THR A 135 11.00 11.89 12.49
CA THR A 135 11.92 10.80 12.09
C THR A 135 13.35 11.26 11.80
N ASP A 136 13.53 12.48 11.33
CA ASP A 136 14.83 13.16 11.13
C ASP A 136 15.54 13.44 12.46
N GLU A 137 14.81 13.77 13.51
CA GLU A 137 15.34 13.98 14.87
C GLU A 137 15.64 12.68 15.64
N HIS A 138 15.41 11.52 15.02
CA HIS A 138 15.44 10.22 15.71
C HIS A 138 16.74 9.99 16.49
N ARG A 139 17.91 10.27 15.90
CA ARG A 139 19.20 10.07 16.58
C ARG A 139 19.36 10.94 17.83
N LEU A 140 18.79 12.14 17.80
CA LEU A 140 18.93 13.14 18.86
C LEU A 140 17.91 12.94 19.98
N ARG A 141 16.70 12.50 19.64
CA ARG A 141 15.54 12.49 20.57
C ARG A 141 15.10 11.09 20.99
N ALA A 142 15.48 10.04 20.28
CA ALA A 142 15.00 8.70 20.61
C ALA A 142 15.77 8.11 21.78
N SER A 143 15.04 7.61 22.78
CA SER A 143 15.66 6.98 23.95
C SER A 143 16.46 5.73 23.60
N CYS A 144 16.18 5.10 22.45
CA CYS A 144 16.97 3.98 21.95
C CYS A 144 18.30 4.39 21.31
N CYS A 145 18.46 5.64 20.89
CA CYS A 145 19.71 6.18 20.32
C CYS A 145 20.49 7.03 21.32
N GLN A 146 19.79 7.63 22.28
CA GLN A 146 20.40 8.47 23.29
C GLN A 146 21.29 7.64 24.20
N GLY A 147 22.49 8.17 24.46
CA GLY A 147 23.36 7.62 25.48
C GLY A 147 22.73 7.76 26.86
N GLN A 148 23.15 6.91 27.78
CA GLN A 148 22.76 6.94 29.18
C GLN A 148 24.01 7.25 30.00
N PRO A 149 24.44 8.54 30.06
CA PRO A 149 25.67 8.93 30.74
C PRO A 149 25.59 8.76 32.26
N LYS A 150 24.37 8.61 32.81
CA LYS A 150 24.11 8.39 34.24
C LYS A 150 24.14 6.91 34.64
N ASN A 151 24.27 5.99 33.70
CA ASN A 151 24.40 4.56 34.02
C ASN A 151 25.82 4.25 34.51
N ASP A 152 25.95 3.16 35.26
CA ASP A 152 27.24 2.56 35.60
C ASP A 152 27.32 1.14 34.98
N PRO A 153 28.11 0.92 33.91
CA PRO A 153 28.95 1.91 33.22
C PRO A 153 28.14 2.86 32.30
N PRO A 154 28.65 4.06 31.99
CA PRO A 154 28.01 5.00 31.07
C PRO A 154 27.83 4.39 29.67
N VAL A 155 26.63 4.52 29.12
CA VAL A 155 26.34 4.06 27.75
C VAL A 155 26.47 5.24 26.79
N PRO A 156 27.37 5.22 25.80
CA PRO A 156 27.48 6.31 24.82
C PRO A 156 26.26 6.33 23.88
N PRO A 157 25.94 7.49 23.27
CA PRO A 157 24.91 7.56 22.23
C PRO A 157 25.29 6.72 21.01
N THR A 158 24.28 6.19 20.32
CA THR A 158 24.52 5.38 19.11
C THR A 158 25.11 6.26 17.99
N PRO A 159 26.31 5.93 17.47
CA PRO A 159 26.92 6.69 16.38
C PRO A 159 26.04 6.72 15.12
N ALA A 160 26.16 7.78 14.31
CA ALA A 160 25.38 7.94 13.09
C ALA A 160 25.57 6.79 12.08
N THR A 161 26.78 6.21 12.06
CA THR A 161 27.21 5.10 11.19
C THR A 161 26.68 3.73 11.63
N MET A 162 26.28 3.56 12.88
CA MET A 162 25.74 2.29 13.39
C MET A 162 24.22 2.23 13.23
N LEU A 163 23.67 1.05 12.99
CA LEU A 163 22.22 0.85 13.01
C LEU A 163 21.65 1.22 14.39
N CYS A 164 20.40 1.69 14.40
CA CYS A 164 19.73 1.96 15.66
C CYS A 164 19.52 0.65 16.42
N PRO A 165 19.84 0.58 17.73
CA PRO A 165 19.84 -0.69 18.47
C PRO A 165 18.45 -1.24 18.75
N HIS A 166 17.38 -0.46 18.57
CA HIS A 166 16.03 -0.98 18.76
C HIS A 166 15.60 -1.89 17.62
N LYS A 167 14.84 -2.92 17.97
CA LYS A 167 14.20 -3.80 17.01
C LYS A 167 13.06 -3.06 16.29
N HIS A 168 13.23 -2.79 15.01
CA HIS A 168 12.20 -2.09 14.23
C HIS A 168 10.95 -2.96 14.05
N ARG A 169 9.81 -2.43 14.50
CA ARG A 169 8.48 -3.02 14.34
C ARG A 169 7.63 -2.14 13.45
N CYS A 170 6.95 -2.74 12.49
CA CYS A 170 6.01 -2.06 11.63
C CYS A 170 4.94 -1.34 12.46
N LEU A 171 4.71 -0.06 12.17
CA LEU A 171 3.80 0.78 12.97
C LEU A 171 2.32 0.39 12.81
N ALA A 172 1.95 -0.30 11.74
CA ALA A 172 0.61 -0.82 11.52
C ALA A 172 0.43 -2.25 12.06
N CYS A 173 1.19 -3.24 11.54
CA CYS A 173 0.99 -4.65 11.86
C CYS A 173 1.80 -5.16 13.06
N ARG A 174 2.73 -4.36 13.62
CA ARG A 174 3.60 -4.70 14.75
C ARG A 174 4.62 -5.82 14.53
N LYS A 175 4.60 -6.48 13.36
CA LYS A 175 5.61 -7.46 12.95
C LYS A 175 6.96 -6.78 12.71
N GLU A 176 8.04 -7.54 12.87
CA GLU A 176 9.41 -7.07 12.70
C GLU A 176 9.88 -7.23 11.24
N GLY A 177 11.00 -6.60 10.90
CA GLY A 177 11.69 -6.81 9.62
C GLY A 177 11.14 -6.04 8.42
N HIS A 178 10.14 -5.17 8.61
CA HIS A 178 9.63 -4.29 7.55
C HIS A 178 8.97 -3.03 8.11
N SER A 179 8.84 -2.00 7.26
CA SER A 179 8.16 -0.74 7.59
C SER A 179 6.68 -0.76 7.17
N VAL A 180 5.90 0.22 7.61
CA VAL A 180 4.48 0.35 7.23
C VAL A 180 4.25 0.63 5.73
N SER A 181 5.29 1.14 5.05
CA SER A 181 5.27 1.43 3.61
C SER A 181 5.85 0.29 2.77
N ASP A 182 6.27 -0.81 3.39
CA ASP A 182 6.85 -1.96 2.71
C ASP A 182 5.76 -2.86 2.10
N ARG A 183 6.03 -3.43 0.93
CA ARG A 183 5.16 -4.41 0.25
C ARG A 183 4.93 -5.68 1.07
N LYS A 184 5.84 -5.99 1.99
CA LYS A 184 5.70 -7.08 2.97
C LYS A 184 4.62 -6.80 4.03
N CYS A 185 4.17 -5.55 4.17
CA CYS A 185 3.13 -5.19 5.13
C CYS A 185 1.74 -5.53 4.60
N GLU A 186 0.97 -6.30 5.37
CA GLU A 186 -0.43 -6.62 5.07
C GLU A 186 -1.30 -5.36 4.92
N PHE A 187 -1.04 -4.31 5.71
CA PHE A 187 -1.74 -3.03 5.56
C PHE A 187 -1.37 -2.32 4.27
N TRP A 188 -0.09 -2.32 3.88
CA TRP A 188 0.31 -1.75 2.60
C TRP A 188 -0.36 -2.46 1.43
N TYR A 189 -0.44 -3.80 1.49
CA TYR A 189 -1.14 -4.59 0.48
C TYR A 189 -2.64 -4.27 0.44
N ALA A 190 -3.26 -4.06 1.61
CA ALA A 190 -4.66 -3.69 1.76
C ALA A 190 -4.96 -2.21 1.52
N ARG A 191 -3.98 -1.37 1.15
CA ARG A 191 -4.16 0.09 1.10
C ARG A 191 -5.26 0.59 0.17
N PHE A 192 -5.75 -0.21 -0.77
CA PHE A 192 -6.88 0.16 -1.64
C PHE A 192 -8.23 -0.42 -1.16
N ASP A 193 -8.24 -1.12 -0.02
CA ASP A 193 -9.42 -1.77 0.55
C ASP A 193 -9.60 -1.32 2.01
N ARG A 194 -10.46 -0.32 2.20
CA ARG A 194 -10.75 0.24 3.53
C ARG A 194 -11.29 -0.80 4.50
N LYS A 195 -12.20 -1.67 4.05
CA LYS A 195 -12.79 -2.71 4.90
C LYS A 195 -11.72 -3.68 5.36
N LYS A 196 -10.78 -4.04 4.48
CA LYS A 196 -9.65 -4.90 4.84
C LYS A 196 -8.68 -4.21 5.81
N ILE A 197 -8.41 -2.92 5.65
CA ILE A 197 -7.62 -2.14 6.63
C ILE A 197 -8.30 -2.15 8.01
N GLU A 198 -9.62 -1.91 8.07
CA GLU A 198 -10.40 -1.93 9.31
C GLU A 198 -10.37 -3.33 9.97
N ALA A 199 -10.53 -4.40 9.18
CA ALA A 199 -10.44 -5.78 9.65
C ALA A 199 -9.03 -6.14 10.17
N LEU A 200 -7.97 -5.66 9.51
CA LEU A 200 -6.59 -5.84 9.98
C LEU A 200 -6.36 -5.13 11.32
N TYR A 201 -6.88 -3.91 11.50
CA TYR A 201 -6.79 -3.24 12.80
C TYR A 201 -7.54 -3.99 13.91
N ALA A 202 -8.73 -4.55 13.62
CA ALA A 202 -9.45 -5.38 14.58
C ALA A 202 -8.61 -6.60 15.02
N LYS A 203 -7.98 -7.30 14.07
CA LYS A 203 -7.07 -8.44 14.36
C LYS A 203 -5.89 -8.05 15.23
N VAL A 204 -5.22 -6.93 14.92
CA VAL A 204 -4.07 -6.45 15.71
C VAL A 204 -4.49 -6.13 17.16
N ARG A 205 -5.67 -5.55 17.38
CA ARG A 205 -6.18 -5.26 18.74
C ARG A 205 -6.39 -6.54 19.56
N VAL A 206 -6.96 -7.58 18.97
CA VAL A 206 -7.18 -8.87 19.64
C VAL A 206 -5.84 -9.51 20.05
N ILE A 207 -4.86 -9.54 19.13
CA ILE A 207 -3.52 -10.09 19.43
C ILE A 207 -2.86 -9.32 20.58
N GLN A 208 -3.01 -7.99 20.62
CA GLN A 208 -2.46 -7.18 21.70
C GLN A 208 -3.13 -7.44 23.06
N GLN A 209 -4.45 -7.66 23.08
CA GLN A 209 -5.17 -7.99 24.31
C GLN A 209 -4.78 -9.38 24.83
N CYS A 210 -4.72 -10.37 23.94
CA CYS A 210 -4.38 -11.75 24.29
C CYS A 210 -2.91 -11.89 24.76
N GLY A 211 -1.98 -11.15 24.16
CA GLY A 211 -0.59 -11.09 24.60
C GLY A 211 -0.42 -10.47 25.99
N ARG A 212 -1.22 -9.45 26.33
CA ARG A 212 -1.20 -8.82 27.67
C ARG A 212 -1.75 -9.75 28.75
N THR A 213 -2.83 -10.49 28.46
CA THR A 213 -3.38 -11.48 29.41
C THR A 213 -2.42 -12.63 29.64
N ALA A 214 -1.72 -13.10 28.60
CA ALA A 214 -0.72 -14.17 28.75
C ALA A 214 0.53 -13.73 29.54
N SER A 215 0.98 -12.48 29.39
CA SER A 215 2.10 -11.94 30.20
C SER A 215 1.74 -11.77 31.68
N ASN A 216 0.47 -11.50 32.00
CA ASN A 216 0.02 -11.34 33.39
C ASN A 216 -0.16 -12.69 34.12
N ILE A 217 -0.27 -13.81 33.41
CA ILE A 217 -0.44 -15.15 34.01
C ILE A 217 0.91 -15.76 34.44
N ARG A 218 2.06 -15.21 34.02
CA ARG A 218 3.41 -15.73 34.35
C ARG A 218 4.04 -15.12 35.61
N THR A 219 3.21 -14.58 36.50
CA THR A 219 3.64 -14.06 37.81
C THR A 219 2.82 -14.73 38.91
N PHE A 220 3.06 -16.03 39.10
CA PHE A 220 2.80 -16.79 40.33
C PHE A 220 3.83 -17.91 40.42
#